data_AF-A0A966SMZ6-F1
#
_entry.id   AF-A0A966SMZ6-F1
#
_cell.length_a   1.000
_cell.length_b   1.000
_cell.length_c   1.000
_cell.angle_alpha   90.00
_cell.angle_beta   90.00
_cell.angle_gamma   90.00
#
_symmetry.space_group_name_H-M   'P 1'
#
loop_
_entity.id
_entity.type
_entity.pdbx_description
1 polymer ?
#
loop_
_entity_poly.entity_id
_entity_poly.type
_entity_poly.pdbx_seq_one_letter_code
_entity_poly.pdbx_strand_id
1 'polypeptide(L)'
;MNTESILKTRAVKARLKSTLLAALAGSLLLSPTASIAAPMFLGYAAGDATSTDVTLWTRAVDTSAPAAIQLFAQLTTDQTFNTGVFNFLVTTVATNDYTVKVQVTQLQPSTRYYYRFTDGVNTTGIGTFKTAPAPNAAAPVRFAFSGDNDGLMRPYALASTLPAQALDFYINLGDTMYENASALTNASIGQPYTNSPSVTLSGSSLSLNGVPVAGTTFATRQQLFDDYNKKYRENFLPVNTGGQAGLQPLYAGQGVYTLYDNHEFGNLQYINGG
;
A
#
# COMPACT_ATOMS: atom_id res chain seq x y z
N MET A 1 58.11 29.30 37.82
CA MET A 1 59.52 29.10 38.24
C MET A 1 59.57 27.76 38.96
N ASN A 2 60.30 26.82 38.35
CA ASN A 2 60.98 25.62 38.87
C ASN A 2 60.77 25.28 40.37
N THR A 3 60.72 24.04 40.85
CA THR A 3 61.43 22.82 40.40
C THR A 3 60.91 21.61 41.18
N GLU A 4 61.12 20.45 40.59
CA GLU A 4 61.02 19.07 41.08
C GLU A 4 61.53 18.78 42.52
N SER A 5 61.09 17.66 43.13
CA SER A 5 61.96 16.46 43.17
C SER A 5 61.26 15.21 43.72
N ILE A 6 61.66 14.12 43.08
CA ILE A 6 61.35 12.70 43.27
C ILE A 6 62.09 12.14 44.50
N LEU A 7 61.53 11.14 45.20
CA LEU A 7 62.33 10.06 45.81
C LEU A 7 61.51 8.76 46.08
N LYS A 8 61.79 7.78 45.22
CA LYS A 8 61.95 6.32 45.41
C LYS A 8 61.44 5.68 46.72
N THR A 9 60.66 4.59 46.60
CA THR A 9 60.79 3.42 47.52
C THR A 9 60.43 2.09 46.83
N ARG A 10 61.49 1.28 46.65
CA ARG A 10 61.65 -0.18 46.76
C ARG A 10 60.60 -1.15 46.17
N ALA A 11 61.11 -1.96 45.25
CA ALA A 11 60.55 -3.25 44.83
C ALA A 11 60.63 -4.30 45.95
N VAL A 12 59.52 -5.00 46.19
CA VAL A 12 59.48 -6.28 46.90
C VAL A 12 59.19 -7.37 45.86
N LYS A 13 60.12 -8.32 45.73
CA LYS A 13 59.96 -9.54 44.92
C LYS A 13 58.91 -10.44 45.59
N ALA A 14 57.73 -10.56 44.98
CA ALA A 14 56.80 -11.64 45.27
C ALA A 14 56.79 -12.63 44.09
N ARG A 15 57.28 -13.85 44.34
CA ARG A 15 57.06 -15.02 43.47
C ARG A 15 55.56 -15.32 43.48
N LEU A 16 54.87 -15.14 42.35
CA LEU A 16 53.54 -15.73 42.16
C LEU A 16 53.61 -16.89 41.18
N LYS A 17 53.04 -18.01 41.64
CA LYS A 17 52.95 -19.31 40.99
C LYS A 17 52.12 -19.17 39.71
N SER A 18 52.65 -19.72 38.62
CA SER A 18 51.95 -19.95 37.36
C SER A 18 50.62 -20.67 37.61
N THR A 19 49.51 -19.96 37.43
CA THR A 19 48.17 -20.54 37.32
C THR A 19 47.75 -20.34 35.87
N LEU A 20 47.36 -21.45 35.22
CA LEU A 20 46.91 -21.49 33.83
C LEU A 20 45.81 -20.43 33.60
N LEU A 21 46.01 -19.56 32.61
CA LEU A 21 44.92 -18.81 31.99
C LEU A 21 44.10 -19.81 31.17
N ALA A 22 42.90 -20.15 31.63
CA ALA A 22 41.88 -20.71 30.76
C ALA A 22 41.46 -19.58 29.80
N ALA A 23 41.85 -19.68 28.54
CA ALA A 23 41.35 -18.81 27.49
C ALA A 23 39.85 -19.09 27.31
N LEU A 24 39.01 -18.19 27.84
CA LEU A 24 37.60 -18.19 27.51
C LEU A 24 37.49 -17.73 26.05
N ALA A 25 37.41 -18.69 25.14
CA ALA A 25 37.01 -18.43 23.76
C ALA A 25 35.56 -17.92 23.81
N GLY A 26 35.41 -16.59 23.88
CA GLY A 26 34.14 -15.92 23.70
C GLY A 26 33.63 -16.25 22.32
N SER A 27 32.70 -17.19 22.26
CA SER A 27 31.92 -17.45 21.05
C SER A 27 31.12 -16.18 20.80
N LEU A 28 31.58 -15.36 19.85
CA LEU A 28 30.78 -14.26 19.35
C LEU A 28 29.61 -14.91 18.61
N LEU A 29 28.51 -15.14 19.33
CA LEU A 29 27.23 -15.46 18.72
C LEU A 29 26.87 -14.25 17.87
N LEU A 30 27.21 -14.29 16.59
CA LEU A 30 26.49 -13.51 15.59
C LEU A 30 25.06 -14.00 15.69
N SER A 31 24.25 -13.28 16.48
CA SER A 31 22.82 -13.39 16.38
C SER A 31 22.50 -13.16 14.91
N PRO A 32 21.75 -14.05 14.23
CA PRO A 32 21.26 -13.72 12.91
C PRO A 32 20.60 -12.35 13.07
N THR A 33 21.05 -11.37 12.28
CA THR A 33 20.35 -10.09 12.20
C THR A 33 18.92 -10.48 11.88
N ALA A 34 18.01 -10.27 12.83
CA ALA A 34 16.60 -10.43 12.57
C ALA A 34 16.34 -9.62 11.31
N SER A 35 15.87 -10.29 10.24
CA SER A 35 15.42 -9.58 9.06
C SER A 35 14.46 -8.51 9.58
N ILE A 36 14.83 -7.23 9.44
CA ILE A 36 13.93 -6.16 9.81
C ILE A 36 12.69 -6.40 8.97
N ALA A 37 11.57 -6.68 9.64
CA ALA A 37 10.28 -6.75 9.00
C ALA A 37 10.11 -5.45 8.21
N ALA A 38 10.19 -5.54 6.89
CA ALA A 38 10.12 -4.39 5.99
C ALA A 38 8.81 -4.52 5.23
N PRO A 39 7.68 -4.07 5.81
CA PRO A 39 6.39 -4.16 5.16
C PRO A 39 6.43 -3.45 3.81
N MET A 40 5.94 -4.16 2.80
CA MET A 40 5.74 -3.60 1.47
C MET A 40 4.39 -2.89 1.44
N PHE A 41 4.40 -1.60 1.10
CA PHE A 41 3.18 -0.87 0.78
C PHE A 41 2.69 -1.25 -0.62
N LEU A 42 1.50 -1.82 -0.69
CA LEU A 42 0.90 -2.33 -1.94
C LEU A 42 -0.20 -1.42 -2.50
N GLY A 43 -0.47 -0.32 -1.82
CA GLY A 43 -1.26 0.78 -2.34
C GLY A 43 -1.56 1.81 -1.27
N TYR A 44 -1.90 3.03 -1.67
CA TYR A 44 -2.32 4.09 -0.77
C TYR A 44 -3.26 5.08 -1.46
N ALA A 45 -4.30 5.53 -0.77
CA ALA A 45 -5.35 6.37 -1.33
C ALA A 45 -5.93 7.31 -0.27
N ALA A 46 -6.56 8.39 -0.73
CA ALA A 46 -7.44 9.21 0.08
C ALA A 46 -8.81 9.27 -0.61
N GLY A 47 -9.88 9.17 0.16
CA GLY A 47 -11.23 9.16 -0.39
C GLY A 47 -12.27 9.69 0.58
N ASP A 48 -13.48 9.86 0.07
CA ASP A 48 -14.66 10.30 0.83
C ASP A 48 -14.41 11.61 1.61
N ALA A 49 -13.69 12.55 1.00
CA ALA A 49 -13.25 13.79 1.65
C ALA A 49 -14.38 14.83 1.77
N THR A 50 -14.98 14.98 2.95
CA THR A 50 -15.97 16.03 3.20
C THR A 50 -15.32 17.41 3.32
N SER A 51 -16.09 18.42 3.73
CA SER A 51 -15.53 19.72 4.11
C SER A 51 -14.62 19.68 5.33
N THR A 52 -14.69 18.61 6.14
CA THR A 52 -14.04 18.55 7.46
C THR A 52 -13.33 17.25 7.76
N ASP A 53 -13.38 16.27 6.86
CA ASP A 53 -12.78 14.96 7.09
C ASP A 53 -12.41 14.23 5.80
N VAL A 54 -11.67 13.14 5.93
CA VAL A 54 -11.23 12.25 4.86
C VAL A 54 -11.00 10.84 5.40
N THR A 55 -11.17 9.82 4.56
CA THR A 55 -10.61 8.48 4.80
C THR A 55 -9.28 8.34 4.08
N LEU A 56 -8.21 8.04 4.83
CA LEU A 56 -6.94 7.59 4.26
C LEU A 56 -6.90 6.05 4.27
N TRP A 57 -6.41 5.44 3.20
CA TRP A 57 -6.29 3.98 3.08
C TRP A 57 -4.90 3.56 2.65
N THR A 58 -4.41 2.44 3.18
CA THR A 58 -3.26 1.73 2.63
C THR A 58 -3.37 0.23 2.90
N ARG A 59 -2.60 -0.56 2.15
CA ARG A 59 -2.30 -1.95 2.45
C ARG A 59 -0.79 -2.12 2.63
N ALA A 60 -0.37 -2.64 3.78
CA ALA A 60 1.04 -2.83 4.10
C ALA A 60 1.28 -4.22 4.69
N VAL A 61 2.00 -5.07 3.96
CA VAL A 61 2.18 -6.49 4.33
C VAL A 61 3.66 -6.84 4.40
N ASP A 62 4.02 -7.63 5.40
CA ASP A 62 5.29 -8.35 5.45
C ASP A 62 5.01 -9.84 5.15
N THR A 63 5.37 -10.27 3.94
CA THR A 63 5.19 -11.66 3.51
C THR A 63 6.25 -12.59 4.08
N SER A 64 7.39 -12.06 4.53
CA SER A 64 8.51 -12.82 5.08
C SER A 64 8.31 -13.15 6.57
N ALA A 65 7.65 -12.25 7.30
CA ALA A 65 7.31 -12.40 8.70
C ALA A 65 5.89 -11.86 8.98
N PRO A 66 4.83 -12.64 8.66
CA PRO A 66 3.45 -12.23 8.89
C PRO A 66 3.18 -11.95 10.37
N ALA A 67 3.05 -10.69 10.74
CA ALA A 67 2.76 -10.22 12.10
C ALA A 67 1.93 -8.93 12.07
N ALA A 68 1.43 -8.47 13.21
CA ALA A 68 0.80 -7.15 13.28
C ALA A 68 1.83 -6.06 12.93
N ILE A 69 1.46 -5.12 12.06
CA ILE A 69 2.34 -4.04 11.62
C ILE A 69 1.76 -2.72 12.11
N GLN A 70 2.56 -1.97 12.86
CA GLN A 70 2.22 -0.62 13.30
C GLN A 70 2.65 0.39 12.24
N LEU A 71 1.78 1.33 11.91
CA LEU A 71 1.99 2.37 10.91
C LEU A 71 1.59 3.72 11.47
N PHE A 72 2.22 4.78 10.97
CA PHE A 72 1.71 6.14 11.04
C PHE A 72 1.10 6.51 9.70
N ALA A 73 -0.17 6.92 9.70
CA ALA A 73 -0.70 7.78 8.65
C ALA A 73 -0.32 9.23 9.00
N GLN A 74 0.40 9.89 8.10
CA GLN A 74 0.84 11.27 8.28
C GLN A 74 0.07 12.19 7.37
N LEU A 75 -0.33 13.36 7.87
CA LEU A 75 -1.09 14.37 7.14
C LEU A 75 -0.51 15.76 7.41
N THR A 76 -0.41 16.60 6.37
CA THR A 76 0.00 18.01 6.50
C THR A 76 -0.51 18.83 5.31
N THR A 77 -0.48 20.16 5.42
CA THR A 77 -0.67 21.09 4.30
C THR A 77 0.65 21.41 3.58
N ASP A 78 1.79 20.98 4.13
CA ASP A 78 3.13 21.14 3.56
C ASP A 78 3.55 19.89 2.78
N GLN A 79 3.60 19.99 1.44
CA GLN A 79 4.00 18.88 0.56
C GLN A 79 5.39 18.31 0.89
N THR A 80 6.26 19.07 1.55
CA THR A 80 7.61 18.61 1.93
C THR A 80 7.64 17.82 3.24
N PHE A 81 6.53 17.78 3.99
CA PHE A 81 6.43 17.14 5.32
C PHE A 81 7.42 17.70 6.36
N ASN A 82 7.87 18.94 6.22
CA ASN A 82 8.82 19.55 7.16
C ASN A 82 8.11 20.17 8.37
N THR A 83 6.84 20.58 8.22
CA THR A 83 6.08 21.26 9.27
C THR A 83 4.64 20.79 9.36
N GLY A 84 4.00 21.00 10.51
CA GLY A 84 2.56 20.79 10.69
C GLY A 84 2.09 19.34 10.46
N VAL A 85 2.96 18.35 10.69
CA VAL A 85 2.64 16.94 10.44
C VAL A 85 1.81 16.37 11.58
N PHE A 86 0.56 16.04 11.27
CA PHE A 86 -0.30 15.23 12.12
C PHE A 86 0.02 13.75 11.93
N ASN A 87 0.12 13.01 13.03
CA ASN A 87 0.45 11.59 13.04
C ASN A 87 -0.71 10.79 13.63
N PHE A 88 -1.19 9.81 12.88
CA PHE A 88 -2.25 8.89 13.30
C PHE A 88 -1.67 7.48 13.38
N LEU A 89 -1.53 6.97 14.60
CA LEU A 89 -1.01 5.63 14.85
C LEU A 89 -2.09 4.60 14.57
N VAL A 90 -1.80 3.64 13.70
CA VAL A 90 -2.70 2.55 13.34
C VAL A 90 -1.96 1.22 13.31
N THR A 91 -2.72 0.12 13.34
CA THR A 91 -2.16 -1.23 13.29
C THR A 91 -2.93 -2.05 12.28
N THR A 92 -2.21 -2.79 11.46
CA THR A 92 -2.78 -3.68 10.45
C THR A 92 -2.40 -5.12 10.74
N VAL A 93 -3.29 -6.05 10.43
CA VAL A 93 -3.18 -7.46 10.85
C VAL A 93 -3.66 -8.39 9.73
N ALA A 94 -3.37 -9.69 9.84
CA ALA A 94 -3.82 -10.66 8.84
C ALA A 94 -5.36 -10.69 8.67
N THR A 95 -6.13 -10.50 9.74
CA THR A 95 -7.60 -10.57 9.71
C THR A 95 -8.27 -9.44 8.94
N ASN A 96 -7.55 -8.36 8.61
CA ASN A 96 -8.04 -7.26 7.76
C ASN A 96 -7.29 -7.17 6.42
N ASP A 97 -6.73 -8.29 5.95
CA ASP A 97 -5.87 -8.37 4.76
C ASP A 97 -4.74 -7.33 4.75
N TYR A 98 -4.22 -7.00 5.94
CA TYR A 98 -3.17 -6.00 6.08
C TYR A 98 -3.56 -4.62 5.52
N THR A 99 -4.85 -4.29 5.54
CA THR A 99 -5.38 -2.98 5.16
C THR A 99 -5.69 -2.11 6.38
N VAL A 100 -5.56 -0.79 6.22
CA VAL A 100 -6.01 0.19 7.21
C VAL A 100 -6.86 1.26 6.54
N LYS A 101 -7.90 1.71 7.25
CA LYS A 101 -8.66 2.92 6.95
C LYS A 101 -8.55 3.86 8.15
N VAL A 102 -8.13 5.09 7.91
CA VAL A 102 -7.96 6.12 8.93
C VAL A 102 -8.91 7.26 8.62
N GLN A 103 -9.93 7.43 9.46
CA GLN A 103 -10.79 8.61 9.38
C GLN A 103 -10.07 9.77 10.06
N VAL A 104 -9.73 10.81 9.29
CA VAL A 104 -9.14 12.05 9.81
C VAL A 104 -10.19 13.13 9.78
N THR A 105 -10.42 13.79 10.93
CA THR A 105 -11.49 14.78 11.12
C THR A 105 -10.91 16.17 11.47
N GLN A 106 -11.79 17.17 11.61
CA GLN A 106 -11.44 18.54 11.99
C GLN A 106 -10.50 19.24 10.98
N LEU A 107 -10.63 18.86 9.71
CA LEU A 107 -9.92 19.49 8.60
C LEU A 107 -10.59 20.82 8.24
N GLN A 108 -9.80 21.70 7.63
CA GLN A 108 -10.31 22.97 7.11
C GLN A 108 -10.98 22.72 5.75
N PRO A 109 -12.14 23.33 5.45
CA PRO A 109 -12.77 23.24 4.13
C PRO A 109 -11.87 23.81 3.01
N SER A 110 -12.09 23.36 1.77
CA SER A 110 -11.37 23.84 0.57
C SER A 110 -9.83 23.82 0.68
N THR A 111 -9.28 22.93 1.49
CA THR A 111 -7.86 22.89 1.82
C THR A 111 -7.21 21.67 1.19
N ARG A 112 -6.08 21.88 0.50
CA ARG A 112 -5.27 20.79 -0.04
C ARG A 112 -4.38 20.25 1.05
N TYR A 113 -4.43 18.94 1.22
CA TYR A 113 -3.58 18.21 2.14
C TYR A 113 -2.72 17.19 1.38
N TYR A 114 -1.62 16.82 2.00
CA TYR A 114 -0.70 15.80 1.56
C TYR A 114 -0.59 14.73 2.64
N TYR A 115 -0.59 13.47 2.22
CA TYR A 115 -0.54 12.34 3.14
C TYR A 115 0.50 11.30 2.69
N ARG A 116 1.00 10.52 3.64
CA ARG A 116 1.84 9.35 3.41
C ARG A 116 1.69 8.37 4.57
N PHE A 117 2.03 7.10 4.34
CA PHE A 117 2.10 6.09 5.38
C PHE A 117 3.55 5.68 5.62
N THR A 118 3.91 5.39 6.88
CA THR A 118 5.25 4.94 7.26
C THR A 118 5.19 4.00 8.45
N ASP A 119 6.09 3.02 8.50
CA ASP A 119 6.38 2.19 9.68
C ASP A 119 7.58 2.75 10.50
N GLY A 120 8.13 3.91 10.11
CA GLY A 120 9.34 4.51 10.66
C GLY A 120 10.62 4.21 9.87
N VAL A 121 10.60 3.23 8.97
CA VAL A 121 11.74 2.81 8.11
C VAL A 121 11.39 3.00 6.64
N ASN A 122 10.27 2.43 6.22
CA ASN A 122 9.67 2.51 4.90
C ASN A 122 8.59 3.58 4.88
N THR A 123 8.45 4.27 3.75
CA THR A 123 7.43 5.30 3.56
C THR A 123 6.83 5.18 2.17
N THR A 124 5.51 5.35 2.04
CA THR A 124 4.86 5.46 0.72
C THR A 124 5.35 6.68 -0.04
N GLY A 125 5.00 6.78 -1.32
CA GLY A 125 4.98 8.07 -1.99
C GLY A 125 4.01 9.04 -1.30
N ILE A 126 4.07 10.32 -1.70
CA ILE A 126 3.17 11.35 -1.20
C ILE A 126 1.90 11.34 -2.04
N GLY A 127 0.75 11.17 -1.38
CA GLY A 127 -0.55 11.40 -1.99
C GLY A 127 -1.11 12.77 -1.62
N THR A 128 -2.16 13.21 -2.31
CA THR A 128 -2.86 14.48 -2.03
C THR A 128 -4.36 14.34 -2.20
N PHE A 129 -5.11 15.17 -1.49
CA PHE A 129 -6.54 15.38 -1.69
C PHE A 129 -6.89 16.83 -1.32
N LYS A 130 -8.12 17.24 -1.64
CA LYS A 130 -8.68 18.52 -1.20
C LYS A 130 -10.00 18.26 -0.49
N THR A 131 -10.19 18.86 0.68
CA THR A 131 -11.50 18.86 1.35
C THR A 131 -12.52 19.65 0.54
N ALA A 132 -13.77 19.23 0.59
CA ALA A 132 -14.85 19.93 -0.10
C ALA A 132 -15.00 21.38 0.41
N PRO A 133 -15.59 22.29 -0.38
CA PRO A 133 -16.07 23.57 0.13
C PRO A 133 -17.02 23.39 1.31
N ALA A 134 -17.13 24.42 2.15
CA ALA A 134 -18.15 24.43 3.19
C ALA A 134 -19.54 24.26 2.55
N PRO A 135 -20.51 23.58 3.18
CA PRO A 135 -21.80 23.24 2.55
C PRO A 135 -22.57 24.40 1.91
N ASN A 136 -22.41 25.62 2.42
CA ASN A 136 -23.09 26.82 1.93
C ASN A 136 -22.19 27.76 1.11
N ALA A 137 -20.97 27.33 0.77
CA ALA A 137 -20.04 28.13 -0.01
C ALA A 137 -20.30 27.99 -1.51
N ALA A 138 -20.50 29.11 -2.20
CA ALA A 138 -20.46 29.15 -3.66
C ALA A 138 -19.00 29.13 -4.13
N ALA A 139 -18.51 27.95 -4.49
CA ALA A 139 -17.13 27.76 -4.96
C ALA A 139 -17.11 26.90 -6.23
N PRO A 140 -16.26 27.22 -7.22
CA PRO A 140 -16.05 26.34 -8.36
C PRO A 140 -15.38 25.05 -7.89
N VAL A 141 -15.72 23.93 -8.54
CA VAL A 141 -15.08 22.64 -8.34
C VAL A 141 -14.56 22.10 -9.66
N ARG A 142 -13.40 21.44 -9.62
CA ARG A 142 -12.82 20.74 -10.77
C ARG A 142 -12.71 19.25 -10.46
N PHE A 143 -13.41 18.42 -11.22
CA PHE A 143 -13.38 16.98 -11.03
C PHE A 143 -13.31 16.27 -12.38
N ALA A 144 -12.98 14.98 -12.32
CA ALA A 144 -13.10 14.05 -13.43
C ALA A 144 -13.84 12.80 -12.94
N PHE A 145 -14.38 12.03 -13.88
CA PHE A 145 -14.99 10.75 -13.59
C PHE A 145 -14.67 9.74 -14.69
N SER A 146 -14.61 8.47 -14.34
CA SER A 146 -14.66 7.35 -15.29
C SER A 146 -15.18 6.10 -14.58
N GLY A 147 -15.16 4.95 -15.26
CA GLY A 147 -15.42 3.62 -14.72
C GLY A 147 -14.54 2.60 -15.43
N ASP A 148 -14.93 1.33 -15.36
CA ASP A 148 -14.51 0.31 -16.32
C ASP A 148 -12.99 0.05 -16.34
N ASN A 149 -12.41 -0.18 -15.16
CA ASN A 149 -10.98 -0.38 -14.98
C ASN A 149 -10.58 -1.86 -15.18
N ASP A 150 -10.84 -2.39 -16.38
CA ASP A 150 -10.45 -3.74 -16.76
C ASP A 150 -8.92 -3.85 -16.82
N GLY A 151 -8.39 -4.94 -16.25
CA GLY A 151 -6.98 -5.31 -16.37
C GLY A 151 -6.48 -5.36 -17.83
N LEU A 152 -7.36 -5.60 -18.81
CA LEU A 152 -7.05 -5.52 -20.24
C LEU A 152 -6.62 -4.12 -20.71
N MET A 153 -7.09 -3.07 -20.04
CA MET A 153 -6.82 -1.68 -20.42
C MET A 153 -5.50 -1.16 -19.83
N ARG A 154 -4.76 -2.01 -19.12
CA ARG A 154 -3.47 -1.66 -18.54
C ARG A 154 -2.42 -1.50 -19.65
N PRO A 155 -1.58 -0.44 -19.62
CA PRO A 155 -1.55 0.64 -18.63
C PRO A 155 -2.69 1.65 -18.80
N TYR A 156 -3.27 2.06 -17.67
CA TYR A 156 -4.39 3.00 -17.64
C TYR A 156 -3.93 4.41 -18.02
N ALA A 157 -4.28 4.89 -19.21
CA ALA A 157 -3.90 6.22 -19.68
C ALA A 157 -4.30 7.34 -18.69
N LEU A 158 -5.48 7.20 -18.07
CA LEU A 158 -5.98 8.13 -17.05
C LEU A 158 -5.04 8.27 -15.84
N ALA A 159 -4.34 7.21 -15.45
CA ALA A 159 -3.44 7.25 -14.30
C ALA A 159 -2.19 8.10 -14.57
N SER A 160 -1.82 8.27 -15.85
CA SER A 160 -0.73 9.15 -16.27
C SER A 160 -1.17 10.60 -16.49
N THR A 161 -2.46 10.84 -16.75
CA THR A 161 -2.95 12.14 -17.21
C THR A 161 -3.69 12.91 -16.12
N LEU A 162 -4.57 12.26 -15.37
CA LEU A 162 -5.45 12.93 -14.39
C LEU A 162 -4.70 13.55 -13.21
N PRO A 163 -3.63 12.95 -12.64
CA PRO A 163 -2.91 13.57 -11.53
C PRO A 163 -2.33 14.95 -11.87
N ALA A 164 -1.98 15.19 -13.14
CA ALA A 164 -1.47 16.48 -13.60
C ALA A 164 -2.56 17.55 -13.81
N GLN A 165 -3.84 17.18 -13.74
CA GLN A 165 -4.97 18.09 -13.98
C GLN A 165 -5.36 18.92 -12.76
N ALA A 166 -4.69 18.75 -11.61
CA ALA A 166 -5.00 19.49 -10.38
C ALA A 166 -6.49 19.41 -10.01
N LEU A 167 -7.06 18.21 -10.05
CA LEU A 167 -8.45 17.96 -9.65
C LEU A 167 -8.64 18.24 -8.15
N ASP A 168 -9.85 18.67 -7.79
CA ASP A 168 -10.30 18.70 -6.41
C ASP A 168 -10.64 17.28 -5.95
N PHE A 169 -11.28 16.49 -6.82
CA PHE A 169 -11.59 15.07 -6.59
C PHE A 169 -11.81 14.30 -7.90
N TYR A 170 -11.85 12.98 -7.80
CA TYR A 170 -12.18 12.05 -8.89
C TYR A 170 -13.30 11.09 -8.46
N ILE A 171 -14.21 10.79 -9.37
CA ILE A 171 -15.28 9.81 -9.15
C ILE A 171 -15.00 8.57 -10.00
N ASN A 172 -14.92 7.40 -9.36
CA ASN A 172 -15.01 6.11 -10.03
C ASN A 172 -16.46 5.63 -10.01
N LEU A 173 -17.09 5.49 -11.16
CA LEU A 173 -18.51 5.16 -11.30
C LEU A 173 -18.82 3.67 -11.12
N GLY A 174 -17.80 2.82 -11.02
CA GLY A 174 -17.97 1.38 -10.90
C GLY A 174 -16.95 0.63 -11.73
N ASP A 175 -17.06 -0.70 -11.74
CA ASP A 175 -16.16 -1.59 -12.46
C ASP A 175 -14.68 -1.31 -12.14
N THR A 176 -14.42 -1.15 -10.85
CA THR A 176 -13.09 -1.00 -10.24
C THR A 176 -12.24 -2.25 -10.38
N MET A 177 -12.82 -3.38 -10.78
CA MET A 177 -12.19 -4.65 -11.14
C MET A 177 -13.14 -5.47 -12.03
N TYR A 178 -12.60 -6.46 -12.75
CA TYR A 178 -13.36 -7.43 -13.54
C TYR A 178 -13.09 -8.88 -13.08
N GLU A 179 -14.17 -9.62 -12.81
CA GLU A 179 -14.15 -10.97 -12.22
C GLU A 179 -13.63 -12.03 -13.19
N ASN A 180 -13.82 -11.79 -14.48
CA ASN A 180 -13.43 -12.68 -15.56
C ASN A 180 -11.93 -12.59 -15.85
N ALA A 181 -11.41 -13.57 -16.57
CA ALA A 181 -10.05 -13.46 -17.05
C ALA A 181 -9.98 -12.39 -18.15
N SER A 182 -9.07 -11.44 -17.99
CA SER A 182 -8.73 -10.44 -19.00
C SER A 182 -7.87 -11.13 -20.08
N ALA A 183 -8.49 -11.66 -21.15
CA ALA A 183 -7.79 -12.31 -22.26
C ALA A 183 -8.04 -11.59 -23.60
N LEU A 184 -7.00 -11.03 -24.20
CA LEU A 184 -7.04 -10.60 -25.60
C LEU A 184 -6.77 -11.82 -26.48
N THR A 185 -7.79 -12.39 -27.10
CA THR A 185 -7.64 -13.43 -28.12
C THR A 185 -7.24 -12.87 -29.49
N ASN A 186 -6.89 -11.59 -29.59
CA ASN A 186 -6.56 -10.98 -30.88
C ASN A 186 -5.08 -10.58 -30.96
N ALA A 187 -4.33 -11.28 -31.82
CA ALA A 187 -2.89 -11.13 -32.05
C ALA A 187 -2.46 -9.77 -32.66
N SER A 188 -3.36 -8.79 -32.75
CA SER A 188 -3.13 -7.49 -33.40
C SER A 188 -2.68 -6.39 -32.44
N ILE A 189 -2.69 -6.63 -31.13
CA ILE A 189 -2.15 -5.74 -30.11
C ILE A 189 -1.09 -6.53 -29.33
N GLY A 190 0.16 -6.09 -29.45
CA GLY A 190 1.35 -6.86 -29.11
C GLY A 190 1.40 -7.33 -27.65
N GLN A 191 1.95 -8.54 -27.49
CA GLN A 191 2.32 -9.26 -26.27
C GLN A 191 1.25 -9.37 -25.17
N PRO A 192 0.92 -10.59 -24.74
CA PRO A 192 -0.11 -10.78 -23.73
C PRO A 192 0.39 -10.28 -22.37
N TYR A 193 -0.24 -9.25 -21.81
CA TYR A 193 -0.27 -9.05 -20.37
C TYR A 193 -1.13 -10.17 -19.76
N THR A 194 -0.60 -11.39 -19.83
CA THR A 194 -1.20 -12.64 -19.35
C THR A 194 -0.82 -12.77 -17.90
N ASN A 195 -1.79 -12.56 -17.00
CA ASN A 195 -2.01 -13.32 -15.77
C ASN A 195 -3.04 -12.60 -14.88
N SER A 196 -4.18 -12.25 -15.47
CA SER A 196 -5.37 -11.91 -14.69
C SER A 196 -6.27 -13.15 -14.62
N PRO A 197 -5.97 -14.15 -13.76
CA PRO A 197 -6.81 -15.33 -13.63
C PRO A 197 -8.17 -14.92 -13.08
N SER A 198 -9.26 -15.44 -13.63
CA SER A 198 -10.61 -15.18 -13.11
C SER A 198 -10.74 -15.59 -11.63
N VAL A 199 -11.70 -14.96 -10.94
CA VAL A 199 -12.02 -15.22 -9.52
C VAL A 199 -12.49 -16.66 -9.26
N THR A 200 -12.86 -17.41 -10.30
CA THR A 200 -13.69 -18.62 -10.17
C THR A 200 -12.96 -19.97 -10.07
N LEU A 201 -11.62 -20.08 -10.21
CA LEU A 201 -10.96 -21.40 -10.23
C LEU A 201 -9.68 -21.55 -9.39
N SER A 202 -9.79 -22.44 -8.41
CA SER A 202 -8.74 -22.90 -7.50
C SER A 202 -7.53 -23.51 -8.19
N GLY A 203 -6.33 -23.25 -7.65
CA GLY A 203 -5.19 -24.19 -7.72
C GLY A 203 -4.32 -24.12 -8.98
N SER A 204 -4.65 -23.27 -9.94
CA SER A 204 -3.75 -22.95 -11.04
C SER A 204 -3.90 -21.48 -11.39
N SER A 205 -2.89 -20.67 -11.08
CA SER A 205 -2.76 -19.34 -11.67
C SER A 205 -2.52 -19.38 -13.19
N LEU A 206 -2.69 -20.54 -13.85
CA LEU A 206 -2.39 -20.81 -15.24
C LEU A 206 -3.59 -21.34 -16.06
N SER A 207 -4.80 -21.49 -15.50
CA SER A 207 -5.97 -21.78 -16.33
C SER A 207 -6.64 -20.48 -16.78
N LEU A 208 -6.41 -20.15 -18.06
CA LEU A 208 -7.18 -19.14 -18.79
C LEU A 208 -8.70 -19.34 -18.59
N ASN A 209 -9.41 -18.21 -18.51
CA ASN A 209 -10.85 -18.06 -18.75
C ASN A 209 -11.87 -18.37 -17.64
N GLY A 210 -11.52 -18.79 -16.43
CA GLY A 210 -12.50 -18.75 -15.32
C GLY A 210 -13.80 -19.54 -15.52
N VAL A 211 -13.83 -20.50 -16.44
CA VAL A 211 -14.99 -21.36 -16.67
C VAL A 211 -14.76 -22.65 -15.90
N PRO A 212 -15.55 -22.95 -14.85
CA PRO A 212 -15.44 -24.23 -14.14
C PRO A 212 -15.48 -25.41 -15.09
N VAL A 213 -14.47 -26.27 -15.02
CA VAL A 213 -14.43 -27.51 -15.78
C VAL A 213 -15.32 -28.52 -15.05
N ALA A 214 -16.27 -29.13 -15.76
CA ALA A 214 -17.12 -30.16 -15.18
C ALA A 214 -16.26 -31.28 -14.53
N GLY A 215 -16.53 -31.57 -13.26
CA GLY A 215 -15.79 -32.58 -12.49
C GLY A 215 -14.72 -32.03 -11.53
N THR A 216 -14.48 -30.72 -11.47
CA THR A 216 -13.66 -30.11 -10.41
C THR A 216 -14.46 -29.82 -9.16
N THR A 217 -13.87 -30.02 -7.98
CA THR A 217 -14.44 -29.56 -6.70
C THR A 217 -14.61 -28.04 -6.75
N PHE A 218 -15.78 -27.53 -6.34
CA PHE A 218 -16.00 -26.09 -6.23
C PHE A 218 -14.99 -25.44 -5.27
N ALA A 219 -14.58 -24.20 -5.57
CA ALA A 219 -13.72 -23.43 -4.68
C ALA A 219 -14.40 -23.21 -3.32
N THR A 220 -13.62 -23.29 -2.25
CA THR A 220 -14.07 -22.91 -0.91
C THR A 220 -14.33 -21.40 -0.85
N ARG A 221 -15.16 -20.96 0.11
CA ARG A 221 -15.39 -19.52 0.35
C ARG A 221 -14.07 -18.75 0.58
N GLN A 222 -13.11 -19.36 1.26
CA GLN A 222 -11.81 -18.73 1.50
C GLN A 222 -11.04 -18.54 0.20
N GLN A 223 -11.00 -19.55 -0.68
CA GLN A 223 -10.35 -19.44 -1.98
C GLN A 223 -10.98 -18.35 -2.86
N LEU A 224 -12.31 -18.30 -2.93
CA LEU A 224 -13.01 -17.24 -3.67
C LEU A 224 -12.69 -15.84 -3.11
N PHE A 225 -12.63 -15.70 -1.78
CA PHE A 225 -12.23 -14.46 -1.14
C PHE A 225 -10.78 -14.07 -1.47
N ASP A 226 -9.85 -15.04 -1.44
CA ASP A 226 -8.44 -14.80 -1.76
C ASP A 226 -8.24 -14.40 -3.23
N ASP A 227 -8.96 -15.05 -4.15
CA ASP A 227 -8.93 -14.76 -5.59
C ASP A 227 -9.58 -13.40 -5.91
N TYR A 228 -10.69 -13.06 -5.25
CA TYR A 228 -11.33 -11.75 -5.35
C TYR A 228 -10.41 -10.63 -4.86
N ASN A 229 -9.76 -10.80 -3.70
CA ASN A 229 -8.77 -9.85 -3.21
C ASN A 229 -7.57 -9.73 -4.15
N LYS A 230 -7.16 -10.84 -4.78
CA LYS A 230 -6.08 -10.83 -5.80
C LYS A 230 -6.46 -9.96 -7.00
N LYS A 231 -7.72 -9.99 -7.43
CA LYS A 231 -8.21 -9.17 -8.53
C LYS A 231 -8.21 -7.68 -8.23
N TYR A 232 -8.70 -7.26 -7.07
CA TYR A 232 -8.59 -5.85 -6.67
C TYR A 232 -7.14 -5.36 -6.65
N ARG A 233 -6.22 -6.21 -6.17
CA ARG A 233 -4.80 -5.87 -6.11
C ARG A 233 -4.16 -5.70 -7.48
N GLU A 234 -4.65 -6.40 -8.51
CA GLU A 234 -4.11 -6.30 -9.87
C GLU A 234 -4.03 -4.85 -10.36
N ASN A 235 -5.05 -4.06 -10.04
CA ASN A 235 -5.14 -2.68 -10.47
C ASN A 235 -4.10 -1.76 -9.82
N PHE A 236 -3.45 -2.20 -8.74
CA PHE A 236 -2.33 -1.50 -8.12
C PHE A 236 -0.96 -2.04 -8.55
N LEU A 237 -0.91 -3.19 -9.24
CA LEU A 237 0.34 -3.77 -9.70
C LEU A 237 0.90 -2.99 -10.90
N PRO A 238 2.23 -2.87 -11.04
CA PRO A 238 2.86 -2.41 -12.28
C PRO A 238 2.51 -3.33 -13.46
N VAL A 239 2.38 -2.74 -14.65
CA VAL A 239 1.91 -3.45 -15.85
C VAL A 239 3.05 -4.04 -16.67
N ASN A 240 4.26 -3.49 -16.55
CA ASN A 240 5.44 -3.97 -17.26
C ASN A 240 6.71 -3.85 -16.41
N THR A 241 7.78 -4.55 -16.83
CA THR A 241 9.12 -4.52 -16.19
C THR A 241 9.71 -3.10 -16.13
N GLY A 242 9.19 -2.17 -16.94
CA GLY A 242 9.54 -0.74 -16.95
C GLY A 242 8.77 0.12 -15.95
N GLY A 243 7.91 -0.45 -15.11
CA GLY A 243 7.26 0.26 -14.00
C GLY A 243 6.09 1.16 -14.40
N GLN A 244 5.46 0.95 -15.56
CA GLN A 244 4.20 1.65 -15.86
C GLN A 244 3.21 1.38 -14.74
N ALA A 245 2.77 2.47 -14.12
CA ALA A 245 1.99 2.39 -12.91
C ALA A 245 0.61 1.79 -13.21
N GLY A 246 0.10 0.98 -12.28
CA GLY A 246 -1.32 0.69 -12.20
C GLY A 246 -2.12 1.97 -11.89
N LEU A 247 -3.28 1.82 -11.26
CA LEU A 247 -4.09 2.95 -10.82
C LEU A 247 -3.51 3.70 -9.60
N GLN A 248 -2.39 3.26 -9.02
CA GLN A 248 -1.81 3.90 -7.84
C GLN A 248 -1.59 5.42 -8.00
N PRO A 249 -1.05 5.97 -9.11
CA PRO A 249 -0.91 7.41 -9.26
C PRO A 249 -2.25 8.13 -9.35
N LEU A 250 -3.28 7.48 -9.92
CA LEU A 250 -4.64 8.03 -9.94
C LEU A 250 -5.17 8.18 -8.51
N TYR A 251 -5.11 7.10 -7.72
CA TYR A 251 -5.63 7.08 -6.34
C TYR A 251 -4.83 7.94 -5.37
N ALA A 252 -3.54 8.17 -5.63
CA ALA A 252 -2.71 9.07 -4.83
C ALA A 252 -2.78 10.53 -5.26
N GLY A 253 -3.14 10.82 -6.51
CA GLY A 253 -3.08 12.17 -7.08
C GLY A 253 -4.21 13.10 -6.63
N GLN A 254 -5.29 12.56 -6.07
CA GLN A 254 -6.47 13.31 -5.65
C GLN A 254 -7.33 12.49 -4.66
N GLY A 255 -8.32 13.14 -4.05
CA GLY A 255 -9.37 12.44 -3.31
C GLY A 255 -10.28 11.66 -4.26
N VAL A 256 -10.60 10.42 -3.92
CA VAL A 256 -11.41 9.53 -4.75
C VAL A 256 -12.73 9.15 -4.08
N TYR A 257 -13.81 9.19 -4.85
CA TYR A 257 -15.13 8.67 -4.48
C TYR A 257 -15.42 7.49 -5.38
N THR A 258 -15.69 6.33 -4.80
CA THR A 258 -15.87 5.09 -5.56
C THR A 258 -17.26 4.54 -5.35
N LEU A 259 -17.97 4.35 -6.45
CA LEU A 259 -19.20 3.58 -6.51
C LEU A 259 -18.86 2.13 -6.93
N TYR A 260 -19.80 1.23 -6.67
CA TYR A 260 -19.75 -0.13 -7.21
C TYR A 260 -20.71 -0.26 -8.38
N ASP A 261 -20.40 -1.19 -9.27
CA ASP A 261 -21.29 -1.64 -10.34
C ASP A 261 -21.32 -3.19 -10.38
N ASN A 262 -21.74 -3.78 -11.49
CA ASN A 262 -21.98 -5.21 -11.64
C ASN A 262 -20.70 -6.05 -11.54
N HIS A 263 -19.56 -5.57 -12.05
CA HIS A 263 -18.37 -6.41 -12.10
C HIS A 263 -17.77 -6.66 -10.72
N GLU A 264 -17.90 -5.73 -9.76
CA GLU A 264 -17.52 -5.99 -8.37
C GLU A 264 -18.31 -7.14 -7.73
N PHE A 265 -19.51 -7.45 -8.23
CA PHE A 265 -20.32 -8.55 -7.70
C PHE A 265 -20.31 -9.79 -8.59
N GLY A 266 -19.36 -9.88 -9.52
CA GLY A 266 -19.18 -11.05 -10.39
C GLY A 266 -20.15 -11.08 -11.57
N ASN A 267 -20.45 -9.90 -12.14
CA ASN A 267 -21.44 -9.71 -13.19
C ASN A 267 -22.76 -10.43 -12.88
N LEU A 268 -23.14 -10.43 -11.61
CA LEU A 268 -24.53 -10.60 -11.24
C LEU A 268 -25.23 -9.40 -11.84
N GLN A 269 -25.69 -9.54 -13.09
CA GLN A 269 -26.75 -8.72 -13.62
C GLN A 269 -27.72 -8.57 -12.45
N TYR A 270 -27.97 -7.34 -12.01
CA TYR A 270 -29.29 -7.09 -11.44
C TYR A 270 -30.22 -7.67 -12.49
N ILE A 271 -30.88 -8.79 -12.18
CA ILE A 271 -31.64 -9.59 -13.14
C ILE A 271 -32.73 -8.75 -13.86
N ASN A 272 -32.87 -7.46 -13.55
CA ASN A 272 -33.72 -6.48 -14.22
C ASN A 272 -33.16 -5.03 -14.28
N GLY A 273 -31.85 -4.81 -14.44
CA GLY A 273 -31.28 -3.52 -14.87
C GLY A 273 -31.21 -2.37 -13.84
N GLY A 274 -30.13 -1.59 -13.94
CA GLY A 274 -29.91 -0.29 -13.32
C GLY A 274 -29.18 0.60 -14.32
#